data_AF-A0A0G2GVH9-F1
#
_entry.id   AF-A0A0G2GVH9-F1
#
_cell.length_a   1.000
_cell.length_b   1.000
_cell.length_c   1.000
_cell.angle_alpha   90.00
_cell.angle_beta   90.00
_cell.angle_gamma   90.00
#
_symmetry.space_group_name_H-M   'P 1'
#
loop_
_entity.id
_entity.type
_entity.pdbx_description
1 polymer ?
#
loop_
_entity_poly.entity_id
_entity_poly.type
_entity_poly.pdbx_seq_one_letter_code
_entity_poly.pdbx_strand_id
1 'polypeptide(L)'
;MTCLSDLGLVLTDDREELAARLSPLLKEIHGLMSCDNELSKMVGYSVKERNENDKKRLAKLLDYKGPDDDTLAVLEKHRDQWLRDPYSFWIRPSPRVIESLNPEVYIVGCYLQTHRDDA
;
A
#
# COMPACT_ATOMS: atom_id res chain seq x y z
N MET A 1 18.01 41.42 18.33
CA MET A 1 17.65 40.13 18.94
C MET A 1 16.21 40.25 19.41
N THR A 2 15.28 40.10 18.47
CA THR A 2 13.83 40.23 18.71
C THR A 2 13.26 38.85 18.97
N CYS A 3 12.60 38.73 20.12
CA CYS A 3 12.14 37.50 20.71
C CYS A 3 11.09 36.75 19.86
N LEU A 4 11.16 35.42 19.94
CA LEU A 4 10.22 34.40 19.48
C LEU A 4 8.83 34.48 20.16
N SER A 5 8.37 35.67 20.57
CA SER A 5 7.13 35.87 21.32
C SER A 5 5.93 36.23 20.43
N ASP A 6 6.15 36.63 19.18
CA ASP A 6 5.07 37.11 18.29
C ASP A 6 4.34 35.99 17.52
N LEU A 7 4.76 34.73 17.66
CA LEU A 7 4.05 33.57 17.08
C LEU A 7 2.91 33.03 17.98
N GLY A 8 2.72 33.62 19.17
CA GLY A 8 1.77 33.14 20.18
C GLY A 8 0.42 33.85 20.23
N LEU A 9 0.19 34.94 19.48
CA LEU A 9 -0.99 35.81 19.68
C LEU A 9 -1.98 35.86 18.50
N VAL A 10 -1.86 34.97 17.51
CA VAL A 10 -2.83 34.85 16.38
C VAL A 10 -3.56 33.49 16.40
N LEU A 11 -3.29 32.63 17.39
CA LEU A 11 -3.66 31.21 17.36
C LEU A 11 -4.88 30.87 18.23
N THR A 12 -5.98 31.61 18.11
CA THR A 12 -7.25 31.16 18.72
C THR A 12 -8.47 31.14 17.81
N ASP A 13 -8.43 31.62 16.56
CA ASP A 13 -9.68 31.67 15.77
C ASP A 13 -9.65 31.17 14.32
N ASP A 14 -8.55 30.62 13.76
CA ASP A 14 -8.69 30.20 12.36
C ASP A 14 -7.78 29.07 11.86
N ARG A 15 -7.78 27.93 12.57
CA ARG A 15 -7.18 26.69 12.03
C ARG A 15 -7.87 26.24 10.74
N GLU A 16 -9.16 26.53 10.60
CA GLU A 16 -9.93 26.20 9.41
C GLU A 16 -9.59 27.13 8.23
N GLU A 17 -9.52 28.45 8.43
CA GLU A 17 -9.05 29.37 7.38
C GLU A 17 -7.59 29.06 7.00
N LEU A 18 -6.72 28.75 7.97
CA LEU A 18 -5.34 28.38 7.67
C LEU A 18 -5.27 27.08 6.86
N ALA A 19 -6.08 26.08 7.20
CA ALA A 19 -6.19 24.86 6.41
C ALA A 19 -6.77 25.14 5.00
N ALA A 20 -7.75 26.03 4.89
CA ALA A 20 -8.35 26.43 3.62
C ALA A 20 -7.34 27.16 2.72
N ARG A 21 -6.42 27.96 3.30
CA ARG A 21 -5.33 28.62 2.59
C ARG A 21 -4.19 27.66 2.22
N LEU A 22 -3.87 26.69 3.08
CA LEU A 22 -2.77 25.74 2.86
C LEU A 22 -3.13 24.66 1.83
N SER A 23 -4.38 24.19 1.84
CA SER A 23 -4.87 23.12 0.95
C SER A 23 -4.63 23.37 -0.55
N PRO A 24 -4.95 24.53 -1.14
CA PRO A 24 -4.72 24.78 -2.56
C PRO A 24 -3.22 24.80 -2.90
N LEU A 25 -2.36 25.36 -2.03
CA LEU A 25 -0.91 25.38 -2.24
C LEU A 25 -0.32 23.96 -2.25
N LEU A 26 -0.74 23.13 -1.29
CA LEU A 26 -0.32 21.73 -1.24
C LEU A 26 -0.80 20.95 -2.48
N LYS A 27 -2.00 21.26 -2.97
CA LYS A 27 -2.55 20.64 -4.19
C LYS A 27 -1.75 21.03 -5.44
N GLU A 28 -1.33 22.29 -5.55
CA GLU A 28 -0.49 22.77 -6.65
C GLU A 28 0.88 22.10 -6.63
N ILE A 29 1.54 22.06 -5.46
CA ILE A 29 2.82 21.36 -5.28
C ILE A 29 2.69 19.89 -5.66
N HIS A 30 1.65 19.22 -5.16
CA HIS A 30 1.37 17.82 -5.50
C HIS A 30 1.20 17.63 -7.01
N GLY A 31 0.51 18.55 -7.69
CA GLY A 31 0.35 18.53 -9.15
C GLY A 31 1.67 18.64 -9.89
N LEU A 32 2.50 19.62 -9.53
CA LEU A 32 3.83 19.82 -10.13
C LEU A 32 4.72 18.59 -9.96
N MET A 33 4.76 18.02 -8.74
CA MET A 33 5.52 16.80 -8.44
C MET A 33 4.97 15.55 -9.16
N SER A 34 3.67 15.52 -9.49
CA SER A 34 3.06 14.40 -10.22
C SER A 34 3.37 14.46 -11.72
N CYS A 35 3.55 15.66 -12.28
CA CYS A 35 3.86 15.87 -13.69
C CYS A 35 5.34 15.69 -14.01
N ASP A 36 6.25 16.03 -13.08
CA ASP A 36 7.70 15.92 -13.27
C ASP A 36 8.31 14.95 -12.26
N ASN A 37 8.60 13.75 -12.75
CA ASN A 37 9.13 12.66 -11.95
C ASN A 37 10.60 12.88 -11.55
N GLU A 38 11.36 13.69 -12.30
CA GLU A 38 12.74 14.04 -11.95
C GLU A 38 12.75 15.12 -10.87
N LEU A 39 11.88 16.13 -10.98
CA LEU A 39 11.66 17.10 -9.91
C LEU A 39 11.24 16.42 -8.60
N SER A 40 10.34 15.44 -8.67
CA SER A 40 9.90 14.66 -7.50
C SER A 40 11.04 13.95 -6.77
N LYS A 41 12.06 13.48 -7.50
CA LYS A 41 13.26 12.85 -6.90
C LYS A 41 14.23 13.87 -6.31
N MET A 42 14.27 15.09 -6.83
CA MET A 42 15.15 16.17 -6.35
C MET A 42 14.59 16.86 -5.09
N VAL A 43 13.27 16.90 -4.94
CA VAL A 43 12.61 17.52 -3.77
C VAL A 43 12.60 16.54 -2.60
N GLY A 44 13.19 16.93 -1.47
CA GLY A 44 13.31 16.08 -0.27
C GLY A 44 12.00 15.83 0.50
N TYR A 45 10.89 16.39 0.05
CA TYR A 45 9.57 16.29 0.68
C TYR A 45 8.54 15.80 -0.32
N SER A 46 7.65 14.91 0.13
CA SER A 46 6.52 14.44 -0.66
C SER A 46 5.23 14.97 -0.05
N VAL A 47 4.39 15.57 -0.88
CA VAL A 47 2.99 15.88 -0.52
C VAL A 47 2.14 14.67 -0.91
N LYS A 48 1.25 14.22 -0.03
CA LYS A 48 0.27 13.16 -0.31
C LYS A 48 -1.11 13.60 0.13
N GLU A 49 -2.13 13.26 -0.66
CA GLU A 49 -3.50 13.57 -0.27
C GLU A 49 -3.91 12.68 0.92
N ARG A 50 -4.70 13.23 1.84
CA ARG A 50 -5.29 12.41 2.89
C ARG A 50 -6.15 11.30 2.25
N ASN A 51 -5.94 10.07 2.71
CA ASN A 51 -6.59 8.86 2.20
C ASN A 51 -6.29 8.55 0.72
N GLU A 52 -5.21 9.08 0.15
CA GLU A 52 -4.81 8.79 -1.25
C GLU A 52 -4.67 7.28 -1.51
N ASN A 53 -4.08 6.55 -0.55
CA ASN A 53 -3.92 5.10 -0.64
C ASN A 53 -5.27 4.37 -0.68
N ASP A 54 -6.24 4.83 0.10
CA ASP A 54 -7.57 4.21 0.15
C ASP A 54 -8.35 4.51 -1.13
N LYS A 55 -8.25 5.74 -1.67
CA LYS A 55 -8.79 6.07 -2.99
C LYS A 55 -8.16 5.21 -4.09
N LYS A 56 -6.84 5.02 -4.07
CA LYS A 56 -6.14 4.15 -5.01
C LYS A 56 -6.56 2.69 -4.88
N ARG A 57 -6.73 2.18 -3.65
CA ARG A 57 -7.24 0.83 -3.40
C ARG A 57 -8.67 0.66 -3.94
N LEU A 58 -9.54 1.63 -3.66
CA LEU A 58 -10.92 1.62 -4.14
C LEU A 58 -10.97 1.68 -5.67
N ALA A 59 -10.17 2.55 -6.30
CA ALA A 59 -10.09 2.64 -7.76
C ALA A 59 -9.65 1.31 -8.39
N LYS A 60 -8.62 0.67 -7.81
CA LYS A 60 -8.18 -0.67 -8.25
C LYS A 60 -9.27 -1.74 -8.08
N LEU A 61 -10.02 -1.68 -6.98
CA LEU A 61 -11.12 -2.61 -6.73
C LEU A 61 -12.26 -2.42 -7.74
N LEU A 62 -12.61 -1.17 -8.05
CA LEU A 62 -13.65 -0.84 -9.01
C LEU A 62 -13.26 -1.20 -10.45
N ASP A 63 -11.98 -1.11 -10.78
CA ASP A 63 -11.46 -1.48 -12.11
C ASP A 63 -11.13 -2.96 -12.26
N TYR A 64 -11.24 -3.75 -11.17
CA TYR A 64 -10.91 -5.17 -11.19
C TYR A 64 -11.79 -5.94 -12.20
N LYS A 65 -11.15 -6.54 -13.21
CA LYS A 65 -11.81 -7.33 -14.27
C LYS A 65 -11.87 -8.83 -13.97
N GLY A 66 -11.35 -9.25 -12.83
CA GLY A 66 -11.16 -10.64 -12.49
C GLY A 66 -9.69 -11.02 -12.44
N PRO A 67 -9.40 -12.27 -12.03
CA PRO A 67 -8.05 -12.81 -12.03
C PRO A 67 -7.49 -12.90 -13.45
N ASP A 68 -6.17 -12.80 -13.59
CA ASP A 68 -5.47 -13.08 -14.83
C ASP A 68 -5.57 -14.57 -15.22
N ASP A 69 -5.25 -14.89 -16.48
CA ASP A 69 -5.39 -16.24 -17.04
C ASP A 69 -4.53 -17.28 -16.31
N ASP A 70 -3.33 -16.90 -15.85
CA ASP A 70 -2.46 -17.81 -15.09
C ASP A 70 -3.09 -18.12 -13.73
N THR A 71 -3.58 -17.09 -13.04
CA THR A 71 -4.33 -17.26 -11.80
C THR A 71 -5.56 -18.16 -12.03
N LEU A 72 -6.35 -17.93 -13.09
CA LEU A 72 -7.51 -18.77 -13.44
C LEU A 72 -7.11 -20.23 -13.64
N ALA A 73 -6.07 -20.49 -14.43
CA ALA A 73 -5.59 -21.85 -14.69
C ALA A 73 -5.18 -22.56 -13.39
N VAL A 74 -4.55 -21.85 -12.46
CA VAL A 74 -4.20 -22.40 -11.14
C VAL A 74 -5.46 -22.71 -10.32
N LEU A 75 -6.44 -21.82 -10.29
CA LEU A 75 -7.70 -22.02 -9.57
C LEU A 75 -8.48 -23.23 -10.13
N GLU A 76 -8.56 -23.36 -11.45
CA GLU A 76 -9.23 -24.48 -12.11
C GLU A 76 -8.53 -25.81 -11.83
N LYS A 77 -7.20 -25.84 -11.90
CA LYS A 77 -6.40 -27.04 -11.62
C LYS A 77 -6.64 -27.59 -10.21
N HIS A 78 -6.91 -26.73 -9.23
CA HIS A 78 -7.11 -27.14 -7.84
C HIS A 78 -8.58 -27.19 -7.43
N ARG A 79 -9.52 -26.95 -8.35
CA ARG A 79 -10.97 -26.86 -8.08
C ARG A 79 -11.51 -28.09 -7.33
N ASP A 80 -11.20 -29.29 -7.80
CA ASP A 80 -11.71 -30.52 -7.20
C ASP A 80 -11.13 -30.77 -5.79
N GLN A 81 -9.87 -30.40 -5.58
CA GLN A 81 -9.24 -30.47 -4.27
C GLN A 81 -9.89 -29.48 -3.30
N TRP A 82 -10.15 -28.26 -3.76
CA TRP A 82 -10.79 -27.23 -2.96
C TRP A 82 -12.23 -27.58 -2.57
N LEU A 83 -13.01 -28.17 -3.49
CA LEU A 83 -14.38 -28.61 -3.20
C LEU A 83 -14.42 -29.78 -2.22
N ARG A 84 -13.39 -30.64 -2.22
CA ARG A 84 -13.27 -31.78 -1.30
C ARG A 84 -12.80 -31.36 0.08
N ASP A 85 -11.80 -30.48 0.15
CA ASP A 85 -11.22 -29.98 1.39
C ASP A 85 -10.76 -28.53 1.21
N PRO A 86 -11.64 -27.55 1.51
CA PRO A 86 -11.30 -26.13 1.43
C PRO A 86 -10.14 -25.73 2.35
N TYR A 87 -9.96 -26.44 3.47
CA TYR A 87 -8.94 -26.11 4.46
C TYR A 87 -7.54 -26.40 3.93
N SER A 88 -7.38 -27.39 3.05
CA SER A 88 -6.10 -27.80 2.47
C SER A 88 -5.30 -26.67 1.80
N PHE A 89 -5.98 -25.65 1.25
CA PHE A 89 -5.33 -24.48 0.65
C PHE A 89 -4.59 -23.60 1.67
N TRP A 90 -5.07 -23.56 2.90
CA TRP A 90 -4.48 -22.77 3.98
C TRP A 90 -3.44 -23.55 4.79
N ILE A 91 -3.28 -24.85 4.50
CA ILE A 91 -2.25 -25.67 5.14
C ILE A 91 -0.90 -25.24 4.59
N ARG A 92 -0.04 -24.73 5.47
CA ARG A 92 1.32 -24.36 5.08
C ARG A 92 2.04 -25.60 4.54
N PRO A 93 2.71 -25.51 3.38
CA PRO A 93 3.51 -26.62 2.88
C PRO A 93 4.52 -27.05 3.95
N SER A 94 4.68 -28.36 4.13
CA SER A 94 5.61 -28.91 5.12
C SER A 94 7.06 -28.47 4.77
N PRO A 95 7.88 -28.08 5.76
CA PRO A 95 9.28 -27.68 5.53
C PRO A 95 10.07 -28.71 4.71
N ARG A 96 9.79 -30.00 4.93
CA ARG A 96 10.45 -31.13 4.22
C ARG A 96 10.14 -31.20 2.73
N VAL A 97 8.99 -30.65 2.29
CA VAL A 97 8.62 -30.59 0.88
C VAL A 97 9.32 -29.40 0.21
N ILE A 98 9.48 -28.30 0.95
CA ILE A 98 10.05 -27.04 0.46
C ILE A 98 11.55 -27.16 0.17
N GLU A 99 12.29 -27.94 0.96
CA GLU A 99 13.72 -28.25 0.73
C GLU A 99 14.01 -28.96 -0.60
N SER A 100 12.99 -29.57 -1.22
CA SER A 100 13.11 -30.29 -2.49
C SER A 100 12.69 -29.47 -3.72
N LEU A 101 12.23 -28.23 -3.52
CA LEU A 101 11.74 -27.34 -4.57
C LEU A 101 12.83 -26.36 -5.02
N ASN A 102 12.62 -25.75 -6.20
CA ASN A 102 13.48 -24.70 -6.73
C ASN A 102 13.76 -23.62 -5.66
N PRO A 103 15.01 -23.12 -5.51
CA PRO A 103 15.38 -22.08 -4.53
C PRO A 103 14.43 -20.87 -4.47
N GLU A 104 13.79 -20.48 -5.57
CA GLU A 104 12.81 -19.39 -5.59
C GLU A 104 11.53 -19.74 -4.79
N VAL A 105 11.08 -20.99 -4.90
CA VAL A 105 9.92 -21.53 -4.17
C VAL A 105 10.26 -21.77 -2.71
N TYR A 106 11.53 -22.11 -2.42
CA TYR A 106 12.04 -22.24 -1.06
C TYR A 106 11.92 -20.93 -0.27
N ILE A 107 12.35 -19.81 -0.87
CA ILE A 107 12.31 -18.48 -0.22
C ILE A 107 10.86 -18.08 0.11
N VAL A 108 9.94 -18.26 -0.83
CA VAL A 108 8.51 -17.96 -0.62
C VAL A 108 7.91 -18.89 0.43
N GLY A 109 8.28 -20.18 0.43
CA GLY A 109 7.86 -21.15 1.44
C GLY A 109 8.31 -20.77 2.84
N CYS A 110 9.58 -20.37 3.02
CA CYS A 110 10.09 -19.88 4.30
C CYS A 110 9.35 -18.61 4.74
N TYR A 111 9.14 -17.65 3.84
CA TYR A 111 8.40 -16.41 4.16
C TYR A 111 6.97 -16.71 4.63
N LEU A 112 6.23 -17.57 3.92
CA LEU A 112 4.89 -17.99 4.32
C LEU A 112 4.86 -18.80 5.63
N GLN A 113 5.97 -19.41 6.05
CA GLN A 113 6.12 -20.13 7.32
C GLN A 113 6.53 -19.25 8.49
N THR A 114 7.08 -18.04 8.25
CA THR A 114 7.36 -17.12 9.35
C THR A 114 6.06 -16.78 10.08
N HIS A 115 6.14 -16.75 11.42
CA HIS A 115 5.01 -16.33 12.22
C HIS A 115 4.74 -14.85 11.93
N ARG A 116 3.46 -14.50 11.85
CA ARG A 116 3.03 -13.12 11.92
C ARG A 116 3.39 -12.60 13.32
N ASP A 117 4.32 -11.64 13.40
CA ASP A 117 4.75 -11.00 14.66
C ASP A 117 3.67 -10.15 15.34
N ASP A 118 2.46 -10.10 14.77
CA ASP A 118 1.31 -9.31 15.23
C ASP A 118 0.18 -10.12 15.87
N ALA A 119 0.47 -11.31 16.42
CA ALA A 119 -0.48 -12.09 17.22
C ALA A 119 -0.26 -11.92 18.74
#